data_AF-A0A6C0KS30-F1
#
_entry.id   AF-A0A6C0KS30-F1
#
_cell.length_a   1.000
_cell.length_b   1.000
_cell.length_c   1.000
_cell.angle_alpha   90.00
_cell.angle_beta   90.00
_cell.angle_gamma   90.00
#
_symmetry.space_group_name_H-M   'P 1'
#
loop_
_entity.id
_entity.type
_entity.pdbx_description
1 polymer ?
#
loop_
_entity_poly.entity_id
_entity_poly.type
_entity_poly.pdbx_seq_one_letter_code
_entity_poly.pdbx_strand_id
1 'polypeptide(L)'
;MAATTTPSAIVIDKNIDLKDVKPEDIYNSIKESSQLIELSNDSLQQKELIDKINIFLEKYKTRKIPDEDPNTPWIHLSLKEIFRKTIQTAIDIINDISDAISNKELISNSEYRRSIFMAFTARDRRIYVGIWLIVFSFILYFIDSSA
;
A
#
# COMPACT_ATOMS: atom_id res chain seq x y z
N MET A 1 60.32 -11.11 -17.64
CA MET A 1 59.26 -10.93 -18.65
C MET A 1 57.97 -10.69 -17.91
N ALA A 2 57.44 -9.47 -17.98
CA ALA A 2 56.21 -9.06 -17.31
C ALA A 2 55.02 -9.43 -18.21
N ALA A 3 53.95 -9.97 -17.60
CA ALA A 3 52.63 -10.05 -18.21
C ALA A 3 51.61 -9.61 -17.15
N THR A 4 51.35 -8.31 -17.14
CA THR A 4 50.20 -7.69 -16.50
C THR A 4 48.95 -8.00 -17.33
N THR A 5 47.97 -8.70 -16.77
CA THR A 5 46.62 -8.75 -17.35
C THR A 5 45.61 -8.30 -16.32
N THR A 6 45.17 -7.06 -16.54
CA THR A 6 44.12 -6.30 -15.86
C THR A 6 42.80 -7.07 -15.82
N PRO A 7 42.02 -7.04 -14.72
CA PRO A 7 40.66 -7.54 -14.75
C PRO A 7 39.77 -6.63 -15.60
N SER A 8 39.11 -7.22 -16.57
CA SER A 8 38.11 -6.62 -17.44
C SER A 8 36.99 -6.01 -16.59
N ALA A 9 36.85 -4.70 -16.62
CA ALA A 9 35.70 -4.02 -16.02
C ALA A 9 34.41 -4.53 -16.69
N ILE A 10 33.46 -4.99 -15.88
CA ILE A 10 32.08 -5.18 -16.31
C ILE A 10 31.55 -3.77 -16.58
N VAL A 11 31.51 -3.39 -17.85
CA VAL A 11 30.83 -2.18 -18.31
C VAL A 11 29.34 -2.44 -18.13
N ILE A 12 28.76 -1.89 -17.06
CA ILE A 12 27.30 -1.82 -16.93
C ILE A 12 26.85 -0.78 -17.95
N ASP A 13 26.31 -1.26 -19.07
CA ASP A 13 25.65 -0.43 -20.06
C ASP A 13 24.50 0.31 -19.39
N LYS A 14 24.63 1.63 -19.31
CA LYS A 14 23.78 2.52 -18.51
C LYS A 14 22.49 2.90 -19.22
N ASN A 15 22.02 2.04 -20.13
CA ASN A 15 20.88 2.35 -20.98
C ASN A 15 19.94 1.15 -21.16
N ILE A 16 19.45 0.61 -20.04
CA ILE A 16 18.23 -0.21 -20.08
C ILE A 16 17.06 0.77 -19.98
N ASP A 17 16.36 0.99 -21.10
CA ASP A 17 15.11 1.74 -21.11
C ASP A 17 14.05 0.91 -20.36
N LEU A 18 13.80 1.31 -19.10
CA LEU A 18 12.95 0.60 -18.13
C LEU A 18 11.45 0.66 -18.45
N LYS A 19 11.07 1.10 -19.66
CA LYS A 19 9.68 1.18 -20.10
C LYS A 19 9.04 -0.17 -20.42
N ASP A 20 9.84 -1.21 -20.69
CA ASP A 20 9.36 -2.50 -21.19
C ASP A 20 9.51 -3.68 -20.21
N VAL A 21 9.95 -3.43 -18.97
CA VAL A 21 10.15 -4.50 -17.97
C VAL A 21 8.82 -4.90 -17.35
N LYS A 22 8.34 -6.12 -17.64
CA LYS A 22 7.07 -6.63 -17.13
C LYS A 22 7.21 -7.03 -15.65
N PRO A 23 6.13 -6.88 -14.83
CA PRO A 23 6.17 -7.19 -13.40
C PRO A 23 6.53 -8.65 -13.10
N GLU A 24 6.20 -9.55 -14.02
CA GLU A 24 6.40 -11.00 -13.92
C GLU A 24 7.89 -11.36 -13.93
N ASP A 25 8.71 -10.62 -14.69
CA ASP A 25 10.16 -10.85 -14.81
C ASP A 25 10.89 -10.43 -13.52
N ILE A 26 10.35 -9.43 -12.82
CA ILE A 26 10.88 -8.95 -11.54
C ILE A 26 10.48 -9.92 -10.41
N TYR A 27 9.25 -10.44 -10.41
CA TYR A 27 8.82 -11.43 -9.43
C TYR A 27 9.64 -12.73 -9.53
N ASN A 28 9.90 -13.20 -10.76
CA ASN A 28 10.67 -14.42 -10.97
C ASN A 28 12.15 -14.25 -10.58
N SER A 29 12.77 -13.09 -10.83
CA SER A 29 14.14 -12.82 -10.37
C SER A 29 14.25 -12.70 -8.85
N ILE A 30 13.22 -12.17 -8.16
CA ILE A 30 13.16 -12.18 -6.70
C ILE A 30 12.99 -13.60 -6.17
N LYS A 31 12.13 -14.42 -6.79
CA LYS A 31 11.90 -15.81 -6.39
C LYS A 31 13.16 -16.67 -6.56
N GLU A 32 13.90 -16.47 -7.65
CA GLU A 32 15.17 -17.15 -7.91
C GLU A 32 16.26 -16.71 -6.91
N SER A 33 16.30 -15.43 -6.54
CA SER A 33 17.21 -14.94 -5.48
C SER A 33 16.85 -15.45 -4.08
N SER A 34 15.57 -15.71 -3.80
CA SER A 34 15.09 -16.17 -2.49
C SER A 34 15.43 -17.64 -2.19
N GLN A 35 15.70 -18.46 -3.21
CA GLN A 35 16.16 -19.85 -3.03
C GLN A 35 17.65 -19.96 -2.66
N LEU A 36 18.41 -18.86 -2.66
CA LEU A 36 19.82 -18.82 -2.26
C LEU A 36 20.07 -18.20 -0.89
N ILE A 37 19.03 -17.84 -0.14
CA ILE A 37 19.17 -17.24 1.20
C ILE A 37 19.07 -18.34 2.26
N GLU A 38 20.03 -19.27 2.24
CA GLU A 38 20.59 -19.72 3.52
C GLU A 38 21.37 -18.53 4.08
N LEU A 39 21.06 -18.19 5.34
CA LEU A 39 21.55 -17.03 6.08
C LEU A 39 23.03 -16.70 5.82
N SER A 40 23.31 -15.80 4.87
CA SER A 40 24.60 -15.11 4.81
C SER A 40 24.45 -13.75 5.46
N ASN A 41 25.11 -13.63 6.61
CA ASN A 41 25.04 -12.53 7.56
C ASN A 41 25.86 -11.32 7.06
N ASP A 42 25.65 -10.90 5.82
CA ASP A 42 26.47 -9.88 5.17
C ASP A 42 25.74 -8.53 5.14
N SER A 43 26.23 -7.61 5.97
CA SER A 43 25.69 -6.25 6.15
C SER A 43 25.58 -5.43 4.87
N LEU A 44 26.34 -5.79 3.83
CA LEU A 44 26.30 -5.14 2.53
C LEU A 44 25.07 -5.54 1.70
N GLN A 45 24.67 -6.81 1.73
CA GLN A 45 23.48 -7.28 1.03
C GLN A 45 22.20 -6.70 1.65
N GLN A 46 22.18 -6.54 2.98
CA GLN A 46 21.06 -5.89 3.67
C GLN A 46 20.93 -4.41 3.28
N LYS A 47 22.04 -3.68 3.15
CA LYS A 47 22.01 -2.27 2.73
C LYS A 47 21.50 -2.13 1.30
N GLU A 48 21.94 -2.99 0.39
CA GLU A 48 21.45 -2.98 -0.99
C GLU A 48 19.96 -3.34 -1.07
N LEU A 49 19.50 -4.28 -0.25
CA LEU A 49 18.09 -4.66 -0.16
C LEU A 49 17.23 -3.52 0.39
N ILE A 50 17.67 -2.85 1.46
CA ILE A 50 16.98 -1.70 2.05
C ILE A 50 16.88 -0.55 1.04
N ASP A 51 17.94 -0.30 0.26
CA ASP A 51 17.95 0.78 -0.73
C ASP A 51 16.97 0.49 -1.89
N LYS A 52 16.93 -0.77 -2.38
CA LYS A 52 15.95 -1.18 -3.38
C LYS A 52 14.52 -1.09 -2.87
N ILE A 53 14.28 -1.44 -1.60
CA ILE A 53 12.96 -1.29 -0.96
C ILE A 53 12.58 0.18 -0.85
N ASN A 54 13.51 1.06 -0.43
CA ASN A 54 13.23 2.50 -0.32
C ASN A 54 12.94 3.12 -1.68
N ILE A 55 13.70 2.79 -2.72
CA ILE A 55 13.44 3.24 -4.10
C ILE A 55 12.06 2.75 -4.57
N PHE A 56 11.72 1.49 -4.27
CA PHE A 56 10.39 0.94 -4.58
C PHE A 56 9.30 1.73 -3.86
N LEU A 57 9.43 1.94 -2.55
CA LEU A 57 8.47 2.68 -1.74
C LEU A 57 8.33 4.12 -2.24
N GLU A 58 9.42 4.82 -2.55
CA GLU A 58 9.36 6.18 -3.11
C GLU A 58 8.68 6.23 -4.48
N LYS A 59 8.97 5.27 -5.36
CA LYS A 59 8.35 5.17 -6.69
C LYS A 59 6.84 5.01 -6.63
N TYR A 60 6.31 4.35 -5.61
CA TYR A 60 4.87 4.16 -5.44
C TYR A 60 4.21 5.12 -4.44
N LYS A 61 4.98 5.77 -3.55
CA LYS A 61 4.52 6.79 -2.60
C LYS A 61 4.02 8.07 -3.28
N THR A 62 4.51 8.35 -4.49
CA THR A 62 4.18 9.58 -5.24
C THR A 62 2.86 9.54 -5.99
N ARG A 63 2.12 8.42 -6.01
CA ARG A 63 0.71 8.45 -6.40
C ARG A 63 -0.14 8.95 -5.24
N LYS A 64 0.07 10.22 -4.84
CA LYS A 64 -1.04 10.98 -4.28
C LYS A 64 -2.04 11.12 -5.42
N ILE A 65 -3.08 10.31 -5.33
CA ILE A 65 -4.19 10.31 -6.24
C ILE A 65 -4.73 11.74 -6.20
N PRO A 66 -4.88 12.44 -7.34
CA PRO A 66 -5.48 13.77 -7.32
C PRO A 66 -6.85 13.63 -6.65
N ASP A 67 -7.01 14.33 -5.53
CA ASP A 67 -8.28 14.43 -4.83
C ASP A 67 -9.27 15.08 -5.80
N GLU A 68 -10.10 14.25 -6.45
CA GLU A 68 -11.25 14.73 -7.20
C GLU A 68 -12.08 15.62 -6.28
N ASP A 69 -12.41 16.82 -6.77
CA ASP A 69 -13.12 17.88 -6.06
C ASP A 69 -14.21 17.27 -5.14
N PRO A 70 -14.14 17.51 -3.82
CA PRO A 70 -15.10 16.97 -2.85
C PRO A 70 -16.55 17.37 -3.13
N ASN A 71 -16.80 18.32 -4.04
CA ASN A 71 -18.12 18.73 -4.48
C ASN A 71 -18.64 18.03 -5.75
N THR A 72 -17.91 17.06 -6.32
CA THR A 72 -18.47 16.27 -7.42
C THR A 72 -19.65 15.42 -6.91
N PRO A 73 -20.85 15.54 -7.50
CA PRO A 73 -21.98 14.73 -7.05
C PRO A 73 -21.65 13.26 -7.25
N TRP A 74 -21.82 12.45 -6.20
CA TRP A 74 -21.56 11.00 -6.18
C TRP A 74 -22.25 10.23 -7.30
N ILE A 75 -23.31 10.80 -7.88
CA ILE A 75 -24.11 10.27 -8.98
C ILE A 75 -23.34 10.27 -10.31
N HIS A 76 -22.34 11.14 -10.48
CA HIS A 76 -21.51 11.20 -11.69
C HIS A 76 -20.30 10.26 -11.65
N LEU A 77 -20.08 9.54 -10.53
CA LEU A 77 -18.94 8.66 -10.39
C LEU A 77 -19.14 7.35 -11.16
N SER A 78 -18.10 6.91 -11.84
CA SER A 78 -18.04 5.57 -12.41
C SER A 78 -18.09 4.51 -11.31
N LEU A 79 -18.63 3.31 -11.60
CA LEU A 79 -18.60 2.18 -10.66
C LEU A 79 -17.17 1.87 -10.18
N LYS A 80 -16.18 2.08 -11.05
CA LYS A 80 -14.75 1.96 -10.71
C LYS A 80 -14.32 2.97 -9.67
N GLU A 81 -14.80 4.21 -9.75
CA GLU A 81 -14.50 5.27 -8.78
C GLU A 81 -15.22 5.05 -7.46
N ILE A 82 -16.48 4.58 -7.49
CA ILE A 82 -17.22 4.22 -6.29
C ILE A 82 -16.48 3.12 -5.52
N PHE A 83 -16.07 2.06 -6.22
CA PHE A 83 -15.30 0.98 -5.60
C PHE A 83 -13.97 1.51 -5.04
N ARG A 84 -13.24 2.32 -5.82
CA ARG A 84 -11.99 2.93 -5.38
C ARG A 84 -12.15 3.79 -4.13
N LYS A 85 -13.16 4.68 -4.09
CA LYS A 85 -13.45 5.55 -2.94
C LYS A 85 -13.96 4.74 -1.74
N THR A 86 -14.64 3.62 -1.96
CA THR A 86 -15.07 2.70 -0.90
C THR A 86 -13.88 2.01 -0.23
N ILE A 87 -12.91 1.54 -1.01
CA ILE A 87 -11.66 0.96 -0.50
C ILE A 87 -10.82 2.03 0.20
N GLN A 88 -10.69 3.23 -0.38
CA GLN A 88 -9.98 4.34 0.26
C GLN A 88 -10.62 4.68 1.62
N THR A 89 -11.95 4.74 1.68
CA THR A 89 -12.68 4.98 2.93
C THR A 89 -12.36 3.91 3.99
N ALA A 90 -12.22 2.64 3.60
CA ALA A 90 -11.84 1.59 4.53
C ALA A 90 -10.41 1.78 5.08
N ILE A 91 -9.45 2.12 4.22
CA ILE A 91 -8.07 2.41 4.62
C ILE A 91 -8.03 3.60 5.57
N ASP A 92 -8.74 4.67 5.23
CA ASP A 92 -8.81 5.87 6.05
C ASP A 92 -9.39 5.59 7.43
N ILE A 93 -10.46 4.79 7.52
CA ILE A 93 -11.06 4.38 8.80
C ILE A 93 -10.05 3.57 9.63
N ILE A 94 -9.34 2.63 9.01
CA ILE A 94 -8.33 1.82 9.70
C ILE A 94 -7.21 2.71 10.24
N ASN A 95 -6.74 3.67 9.45
CA ASN A 95 -5.70 4.62 9.88
C ASN A 95 -6.20 5.49 11.04
N ASP A 96 -7.39 6.08 10.92
CA ASP A 96 -7.96 6.93 11.98
C ASP A 96 -8.16 6.17 13.29
N ILE A 97 -8.58 4.89 13.21
CA ILE A 97 -8.69 4.02 14.39
C ILE A 97 -7.31 3.67 14.95
N SER A 98 -6.35 3.34 14.10
CA SER A 98 -4.97 3.04 14.50
C SER A 98 -4.33 4.22 15.23
N ASP A 99 -4.55 5.43 14.71
CA ASP A 99 -4.10 6.67 15.33
C ASP A 99 -4.82 6.94 16.65
N ALA A 100 -6.14 6.72 16.71
CA ALA A 100 -6.90 6.86 17.94
C ALA A 100 -6.43 5.87 19.03
N ILE A 101 -6.12 4.63 18.67
CA ILE A 101 -5.59 3.60 19.58
C ILE A 101 -4.19 3.98 20.05
N SER A 102 -3.31 4.42 19.14
CA SER A 102 -1.94 4.81 19.48
C SER A 102 -1.90 6.01 20.43
N ASN A 103 -2.84 6.94 20.28
CA ASN A 103 -2.95 8.13 21.13
C ASN A 103 -3.86 7.93 22.36
N LYS A 104 -4.37 6.72 22.61
CA LYS A 104 -5.34 6.44 23.69
C LYS A 104 -4.83 6.88 25.08
N GLU A 105 -3.53 6.76 25.33
CA GLU A 105 -2.93 7.15 26.61
C GLU A 105 -2.77 8.68 26.78
N LEU A 106 -2.82 9.42 25.68
CA LEU A 106 -2.59 10.87 25.63
C LEU A 106 -3.89 11.69 25.59
N ILE A 107 -5.04 11.05 25.37
CA ILE A 107 -6.33 11.71 25.17
C ILE A 107 -7.37 11.26 26.19
N SER A 108 -8.37 12.12 26.44
CA SER A 108 -9.48 11.77 27.32
C SER A 108 -10.36 10.66 26.71
N ASN A 109 -10.99 9.83 27.56
CA ASN A 109 -11.92 8.79 27.09
C ASN A 109 -13.06 9.35 26.21
N SER A 110 -13.52 10.57 26.48
CA SER A 110 -14.51 11.26 25.66
C SER A 110 -13.99 11.61 24.26
N GLU A 111 -12.75 12.07 24.16
CA GLU A 111 -12.12 12.40 22.88
C GLU A 111 -11.79 11.15 22.10
N TYR A 112 -11.29 10.08 22.74
CA TYR A 112 -11.07 8.79 22.11
C TYR A 112 -12.35 8.27 21.42
N ARG A 113 -13.48 8.25 22.14
CA ARG A 113 -14.77 7.83 21.58
C ARG A 113 -15.23 8.74 20.44
N ARG A 114 -15.02 10.05 20.57
CA ARG A 114 -15.37 11.01 19.53
C ARG A 114 -14.53 10.82 18.27
N SER A 115 -13.24 10.53 18.40
CA SER A 115 -12.33 10.28 17.26
C SER A 115 -12.75 9.02 16.50
N ILE A 116 -13.06 7.93 17.22
CA ILE A 116 -13.59 6.71 16.59
C ILE A 116 -14.90 7.00 15.87
N PHE A 117 -15.84 7.71 16.51
CA PHE A 117 -17.10 8.06 15.87
C PHE A 117 -16.90 8.94 14.64
N MET A 118 -15.99 9.92 14.71
CA MET A 118 -15.66 10.78 13.56
C MET A 118 -15.05 10.00 12.40
N ALA A 119 -14.22 8.99 12.66
CA ALA A 119 -13.62 8.14 11.62
C ALA A 119 -14.69 7.54 10.68
N PHE A 120 -15.81 7.06 11.25
CA PHE A 120 -16.93 6.50 10.49
C PHE A 120 -17.93 7.54 9.98
N THR A 121 -18.10 8.68 10.67
CA THR A 121 -19.23 9.61 10.42
C THR A 121 -18.84 10.89 9.69
N ALA A 122 -17.57 11.02 9.28
CA ALA A 122 -17.07 12.12 8.47
C ALA A 122 -17.93 12.30 7.20
N ARG A 123 -18.27 13.56 6.87
CA ARG A 123 -19.28 13.92 5.85
C ARG A 123 -19.04 13.22 4.51
N ASP A 124 -17.81 13.20 4.06
CA ASP A 124 -17.42 12.69 2.73
C ASP A 124 -17.40 11.16 2.67
N ARG A 125 -17.39 10.50 3.84
CA ARG A 125 -17.27 9.04 3.98
C ARG A 125 -18.60 8.35 4.24
N ARG A 126 -19.66 9.08 4.62
CA ARG A 126 -20.95 8.49 5.06
C ARG A 126 -21.58 7.56 4.03
N ILE A 127 -21.55 7.93 2.76
CA ILE A 127 -22.16 7.12 1.68
C ILE A 127 -21.41 5.79 1.55
N TYR A 128 -20.08 5.84 1.55
CA TYR A 128 -19.23 4.65 1.45
C TYR A 128 -19.33 3.75 2.67
N VAL A 129 -19.45 4.33 3.87
CA VAL A 129 -19.75 3.57 5.10
C VAL A 129 -21.13 2.91 5.02
N GLY A 130 -22.12 3.57 4.41
CA GLY A 130 -23.42 2.95 4.11
C GLY A 130 -23.31 1.74 3.19
N ILE A 131 -22.48 1.83 2.14
CA ILE A 131 -22.20 0.69 1.24
C ILE A 131 -21.59 -0.47 2.04
N TRP A 132 -20.63 -0.20 2.93
CA TRP A 132 -20.05 -1.21 3.82
C TRP A 132 -21.10 -1.88 4.70
N LEU A 133 -22.01 -1.12 5.32
CA LEU A 133 -23.07 -1.68 6.16
C LEU A 133 -24.02 -2.59 5.38
N ILE A 134 -24.34 -2.23 4.14
CA ILE A 134 -25.15 -3.08 3.25
C ILE A 134 -24.41 -4.39 2.97
N VAL A 135 -23.12 -4.31 2.58
CA VAL A 135 -22.30 -5.50 2.32
C VAL A 135 -22.19 -6.37 3.57
N PHE A 136 -21.95 -5.79 4.74
CA PHE A 136 -21.92 -6.53 6.00
C PHE A 136 -23.26 -7.17 6.33
N SER A 137 -24.39 -6.52 6.04
CA SER A 137 -25.72 -7.12 6.21
C SER A 137 -25.89 -8.37 5.34
N PHE A 138 -25.40 -8.35 4.10
CA PHE A 138 -25.41 -9.53 3.25
C PHE A 138 -24.50 -10.62 3.80
N ILE A 139 -23.29 -10.27 4.25
CA ILE A 139 -22.35 -11.23 4.86
C ILE A 139 -23.01 -11.93 6.07
N LEU A 140 -23.62 -11.17 6.98
CA LEU A 140 -24.31 -11.72 8.14
C LEU A 140 -25.48 -12.61 7.73
N TYR A 141 -26.28 -12.19 6.76
CA TYR A 141 -27.37 -13.01 6.21
C TYR A 141 -26.86 -14.33 5.61
N PHE A 142 -25.75 -14.31 4.88
CA PHE A 142 -25.15 -15.53 4.32
C PHE A 142 -24.58 -16.44 5.40
N ILE A 143 -23.97 -15.89 6.45
CA ILE A 143 -23.48 -16.69 7.60
C ILE A 143 -24.66 -17.38 8.28
N ASP A 144 -25.73 -16.66 8.58
CA ASP A 144 -26.92 -17.20 9.24
C ASP A 144 -27.67 -18.20 8.36
N SER A 145 -27.74 -17.95 7.05
CA SER A 145 -28.36 -18.87 6.09
C SER A 145 -27.50 -20.12 5.79
N SER A 146 -26.19 -20.08 6.06
CA SER A 146 -25.27 -21.20 5.82
C SER A 146 -25.04 -22.07 7.06
N ALA A 147 -25.45 -21.60 8.23
CA ALA A 147 -25.40 -22.32 9.50
C ALA A 147 -26.64 -23.19 9.71
#